data_AF-A0A959UVM1-F1
#
_entry.id   AF-A0A959UVM1-F1
#
_cell.length_a   1.000
_cell.length_b   1.000
_cell.length_c   1.000
_cell.angle_alpha   90.00
_cell.angle_beta   90.00
_cell.angle_gamma   90.00
#
_symmetry.space_group_name_H-M   'P 1'
#
loop_
_entity.id
_entity.type
_entity.pdbx_description
1 polymer ?
#
loop_
_entity_poly.entity_id
_entity_poly.type
_entity_poly.pdbx_seq_one_letter_code
_entity_poly.pdbx_strand_id
1 'polypeptide(L)'
;GTTQSFGPMRVDSTRMRNLWMLRLNAQGDTLWTHAHGDTLIHRGTTALCLHISGDGVIAGTRGNTPDNELLLLRFTPGGNVSWERTFDHGLSERVLQLVPLGPGAGFMGTGWTSTDTGYGTLLFRRDEQGN
;
A
#
# COMPACT_ATOMS: atom_id res chain seq x y z
N GLY A 1 -23.84 -12.81 0.86
CA GLY A 1 -23.57 -11.36 0.97
C GLY A 1 -23.87 -10.68 -0.34
N THR A 2 -24.26 -9.41 -0.27
CA THR A 2 -24.31 -8.52 -1.43
C THR A 2 -23.11 -7.57 -1.38
N THR A 3 -22.58 -7.18 -2.54
CA THR A 3 -21.55 -6.13 -2.63
C THR A 3 -22.10 -4.95 -3.41
N GLN A 4 -21.78 -3.73 -2.98
CA GLN A 4 -22.07 -2.50 -3.73
C GLN A 4 -20.75 -1.93 -4.24
N SER A 5 -20.23 -2.48 -5.34
CA SER A 5 -19.04 -1.92 -5.98
C SER A 5 -19.44 -0.80 -6.95
N PHE A 6 -19.57 0.44 -6.46
CA PHE A 6 -19.74 1.60 -7.33
C PHE A 6 -18.90 2.77 -6.82
N GLY A 7 -17.75 2.99 -7.46
CA GLY A 7 -17.00 4.24 -7.40
C GLY A 7 -16.72 4.71 -8.84
N PRO A 8 -16.68 6.02 -9.13
CA PRO A 8 -16.49 6.50 -10.49
C PRO A 8 -15.08 6.12 -10.94
N MET A 9 -14.97 5.10 -11.77
CA MET A 9 -13.79 4.90 -12.59
C MET A 9 -13.72 6.15 -13.48
N ARG A 10 -12.78 7.07 -13.22
CA ARG A 10 -12.55 8.20 -14.13
C ARG A 10 -12.06 7.59 -15.44
N VAL A 11 -12.97 7.51 -16.39
CA VAL A 11 -12.69 7.12 -17.77
C VAL A 11 -12.28 8.40 -18.52
N ASP A 12 -11.20 9.04 -18.09
CA ASP A 12 -10.43 9.91 -18.98
C ASP A 12 -9.10 9.22 -19.33
N SER A 13 -8.63 9.49 -20.53
CA SER A 13 -7.95 8.56 -21.45
C SER A 13 -6.48 8.29 -21.18
N THR A 14 -6.07 8.14 -19.92
CA THR A 14 -4.80 7.48 -19.57
C THR A 14 -5.11 6.34 -18.61
N ARG A 15 -4.63 5.12 -18.88
CA ARG A 15 -4.90 3.91 -18.08
C ARG A 15 -4.20 3.98 -16.70
N MET A 16 -4.57 4.95 -15.86
CA MET A 16 -4.04 5.07 -14.52
C MET A 16 -4.62 3.95 -13.66
N ARG A 17 -3.74 3.10 -13.12
CA ARG A 17 -4.13 2.04 -12.19
C ARG A 17 -4.43 2.70 -10.86
N ASN A 18 -5.67 2.60 -10.39
CA ASN A 18 -6.04 3.06 -9.06
C ASN A 18 -5.84 1.93 -8.04
N LEU A 19 -5.41 2.29 -6.83
CA LEU A 19 -5.59 1.45 -5.66
C LEU A 19 -7.08 1.33 -5.38
N TRP A 20 -7.63 0.13 -5.44
CA TRP A 20 -8.99 -0.13 -4.98
C TRP A 20 -8.95 -0.85 -3.65
N MET A 21 -9.58 -0.26 -2.64
CA MET A 21 -9.67 -0.80 -1.28
C MET A 21 -11.11 -1.19 -1.00
N LEU A 22 -11.28 -2.39 -0.43
CA LEU A 22 -12.56 -2.95 -0.03
C LEU A 22 -12.44 -3.47 1.39
N ARG A 23 -13.38 -3.07 2.26
CA ARG A 23 -13.52 -3.64 3.60
C ARG A 23 -14.85 -4.37 3.70
N LEU A 24 -14.79 -5.59 4.23
CA LEU A 24 -15.95 -6.46 4.41
C LEU A 24 -16.19 -6.72 5.90
N ASN A 25 -17.44 -7.01 6.27
CA ASN A 25 -17.78 -7.60 7.56
C ASN A 25 -17.48 -9.12 7.53
N ALA A 26 -17.71 -9.80 8.67
CA ALA A 26 -17.47 -11.24 8.78
C ALA A 26 -18.43 -12.09 7.92
N GLN A 27 -19.54 -11.52 7.47
CA GLN A 27 -20.54 -12.14 6.59
C GLN A 27 -20.22 -11.90 5.11
N GLY A 28 -19.16 -11.14 4.81
CA GLY A 28 -18.75 -10.78 3.46
C GLY A 28 -19.50 -9.58 2.86
N ASP A 29 -20.31 -8.86 3.64
CA ASP A 29 -20.97 -7.65 3.17
C ASP A 29 -20.01 -6.47 3.19
N THR A 30 -20.13 -5.60 2.18
CA THR A 30 -19.30 -4.40 2.05
C THR A 30 -19.57 -3.41 3.18
N LEU A 31 -18.54 -3.09 3.96
CA LEU A 31 -18.54 -1.98 4.91
C LEU A 31 -18.24 -0.66 4.19
N TRP A 32 -17.24 -0.67 3.31
CA TRP A 32 -16.92 0.47 2.45
C TRP A 32 -16.06 0.04 1.25
N THR A 33 -16.06 0.90 0.22
CA THR A 33 -15.12 0.85 -0.92
C THR A 33 -14.50 2.22 -1.13
N HIS A 34 -13.20 2.24 -1.37
CA HIS A 34 -12.47 3.46 -1.77
C HIS A 34 -11.62 3.18 -2.99
N ALA A 35 -11.54 4.18 -3.87
CA ALA A 35 -10.56 4.20 -4.95
C ALA A 35 -9.60 5.35 -4.67
N HIS A 36 -8.31 5.04 -4.58
CA HIS A 36 -7.24 6.01 -4.39
C HIS A 36 -6.32 5.97 -5.61
N GLY A 37 -6.19 7.10 -6.31
CA GLY A 37 -5.60 7.17 -7.65
C GLY A 37 -4.20 7.78 -7.71
N ASP A 38 -3.60 7.68 -8.89
CA ASP A 38 -2.29 8.28 -9.30
C ASP A 38 -1.12 8.02 -8.32
N THR A 39 -1.23 6.92 -7.59
CA THR A 39 -0.32 6.58 -6.49
C THR A 39 0.55 5.40 -6.82
N LEU A 40 -0.10 4.33 -7.28
CA LEU A 40 0.53 3.06 -7.58
C LEU A 40 0.62 2.84 -9.08
N ILE A 41 1.80 2.47 -9.54
CA ILE A 41 2.02 2.09 -10.94
C ILE A 41 2.71 0.73 -11.02
N HIS A 42 2.78 0.19 -12.23
CA HIS A 42 3.40 -1.10 -12.52
C HIS A 42 2.88 -2.25 -11.64
N ARG A 43 3.67 -2.73 -10.67
CA ARG A 43 3.37 -3.96 -9.92
C ARG A 43 2.25 -3.80 -8.89
N GLY A 44 1.73 -2.58 -8.68
CA GLY A 44 0.58 -2.32 -7.83
C GLY A 44 0.87 -2.54 -6.34
N THR A 45 -0.13 -3.02 -5.59
CA THR A 45 0.01 -3.37 -4.18
C THR A 45 0.74 -4.69 -3.99
N THR A 46 1.56 -4.78 -2.94
CA THR A 46 2.40 -5.95 -2.67
C THR A 46 2.23 -6.52 -1.27
N ALA A 47 1.87 -5.69 -0.29
CA ALA A 47 1.60 -6.13 1.07
C ALA A 47 0.58 -5.21 1.75
N LEU A 48 -0.10 -5.73 2.76
CA LEU A 48 -1.05 -5.00 3.60
C LEU A 48 -0.92 -5.52 5.03
N CYS A 49 -0.97 -4.62 6.01
CA CYS A 49 -1.23 -4.96 7.39
C CYS A 49 -2.32 -4.08 8.01
N LEU A 50 -3.02 -4.63 9.00
CA LEU A 50 -4.04 -3.93 9.78
C LEU A 50 -3.63 -3.90 11.25
N HIS A 51 -3.66 -2.73 11.85
CA HIS A 51 -3.55 -2.59 13.30
C HIS A 51 -4.89 -2.90 13.96
N ILE A 52 -4.88 -3.20 15.26
CA ILE A 52 -6.09 -3.60 16.01
C ILE A 52 -7.16 -2.51 16.07
N SER A 53 -6.78 -1.23 15.96
CA SER A 53 -7.72 -0.11 15.82
C SER A 53 -8.41 -0.05 14.45
N GLY A 54 -7.98 -0.87 13.49
CA GLY A 54 -8.58 -0.98 12.16
C GLY A 54 -8.01 -0.03 11.12
N ASP A 55 -7.04 0.82 11.48
CA ASP A 55 -6.15 1.48 10.52
C ASP A 55 -5.17 0.47 9.95
N GLY A 56 -4.57 0.79 8.81
CA GLY A 56 -3.65 -0.12 8.14
C GLY A 56 -2.64 0.57 7.26
N VAL A 57 -1.67 -0.23 6.80
CA VAL A 57 -0.61 0.21 5.88
C VAL A 57 -0.59 -0.74 4.70
N ILE A 58 -0.61 -0.17 3.50
CA ILE A 58 -0.40 -0.85 2.23
C ILE A 58 1.00 -0.52 1.75
N ALA A 59 1.71 -1.53 1.26
CA ALA A 59 2.90 -1.35 0.43
C ALA A 59 2.56 -1.59 -1.03
N GLY A 60 3.23 -0.85 -1.91
CA GLY A 60 3.21 -1.05 -3.34
C GLY A 60 4.39 -0.35 -4.00
N THR A 61 4.31 -0.16 -5.31
CA THR A 61 5.35 0.51 -6.08
C THR A 61 4.83 1.76 -6.78
N ARG A 62 5.65 2.82 -6.78
CA ARG A 62 5.51 4.03 -7.60
C ARG A 62 6.78 4.17 -8.45
N GLY A 63 6.71 4.78 -9.64
CA GLY A 63 7.85 4.87 -10.58
C GLY A 63 7.73 3.97 -11.82
N ASN A 64 8.51 4.28 -12.85
CA ASN A 64 8.45 3.60 -14.15
C ASN A 64 9.57 2.58 -14.29
N THR A 65 9.31 1.42 -14.89
CA THR A 65 10.36 0.43 -15.21
C THR A 65 11.58 1.10 -15.90
N PRO A 66 12.84 0.84 -15.46
CA PRO A 66 13.22 -0.14 -14.43
C PRO A 66 12.94 0.32 -12.99
N ASP A 67 12.89 1.62 -12.75
CA ASP A 67 12.86 2.29 -11.45
C ASP A 67 11.49 2.20 -10.76
N ASN A 68 11.39 1.33 -9.75
CA ASN A 68 10.17 1.15 -8.95
C ASN A 68 10.45 1.42 -7.48
N GLU A 69 10.13 2.63 -7.05
CA GLU A 69 10.20 3.11 -5.68
C GLU A 69 9.15 2.41 -4.80
N LEU A 70 9.51 2.08 -3.57
CA LEU A 70 8.56 1.62 -2.56
C LEU A 70 7.59 2.75 -2.19
N LEU A 71 6.29 2.53 -2.35
CA LEU A 71 5.24 3.36 -1.77
C LEU A 71 4.65 2.67 -0.54
N LEU A 72 4.62 3.38 0.59
CA LEU A 72 3.83 3.04 1.76
C LEU A 72 2.65 4.02 1.88
N LEU A 73 1.45 3.48 2.09
CA LEU A 73 0.22 4.23 2.26
C LEU A 73 -0.46 3.81 3.55
N ARG A 74 -0.67 4.74 4.48
CA ARG A 74 -1.49 4.51 5.67
C ARG A 74 -2.92 4.97 5.43
N PHE A 75 -3.88 4.18 5.89
CA PHE A 75 -5.30 4.52 5.84
C PHE A 75 -5.97 4.33 7.20
N THR A 76 -6.99 5.14 7.45
CA THR A 76 -7.85 5.12 8.64
C THR A 76 -8.83 3.94 8.63
N PRO A 77 -9.49 3.59 9.75
CA PRO A 77 -10.51 2.54 9.78
C PRO A 77 -11.68 2.76 8.79
N GLY A 78 -11.97 4.02 8.48
CA GLY A 78 -12.97 4.41 7.48
C GLY A 78 -12.48 4.32 6.03
N GLY A 79 -11.22 3.93 5.80
CA GLY A 79 -10.62 3.78 4.48
C GLY A 79 -10.06 5.06 3.86
N ASN A 80 -10.09 6.20 4.58
CA ASN A 80 -9.45 7.43 4.13
C ASN A 80 -7.93 7.34 4.28
N VAL A 81 -7.17 7.82 3.29
CA VAL A 81 -5.71 7.89 3.36
C VAL A 81 -5.28 8.93 4.40
N SER A 82 -4.38 8.54 5.30
CA SER A 82 -3.77 9.43 6.30
C SER A 82 -2.44 10.01 5.81
N TRP A 83 -1.62 9.20 5.16
CA TRP A 83 -0.36 9.65 4.57
C TRP A 83 0.15 8.66 3.52
N GLU A 84 1.06 9.16 2.69
CA GLU A 84 1.88 8.40 1.75
C GLU A 84 3.36 8.71 1.96
N ARG A 85 4.22 7.71 1.75
CA ARG A 85 5.68 7.84 1.78
C ARG A 85 6.27 7.04 0.64
N THR A 86 7.18 7.64 -0.12
CA THR A 86 8.01 6.95 -1.11
C THR A 86 9.42 6.74 -0.55
N PHE A 87 10.01 5.61 -0.90
CA PHE A 87 11.38 5.27 -0.55
C PHE A 87 12.06 4.73 -1.80
N ASP A 88 13.19 5.33 -2.12
CA ASP A 88 14.02 5.00 -3.28
C ASP A 88 15.36 4.46 -2.78
N HIS A 89 15.74 3.28 -3.27
CA HIS A 89 17.02 2.66 -3.03
C HIS A 89 17.57 1.98 -4.30
N GLY A 90 17.53 2.71 -5.42
CA GLY A 90 18.15 2.30 -6.68
C GLY A 90 17.11 1.98 -7.75
N LEU A 91 17.16 0.77 -8.29
CA LEU A 91 16.30 0.37 -9.40
C LEU A 91 14.95 -0.15 -8.93
N SER A 92 14.86 -0.85 -7.81
CA SER A 92 13.56 -1.34 -7.36
C SER A 92 13.55 -1.76 -5.91
N GLU A 93 12.49 -1.37 -5.20
CA GLU A 93 12.19 -1.84 -3.87
C GLU A 93 10.86 -2.60 -3.90
N ARG A 94 10.84 -3.75 -3.22
CA ARG A 94 9.61 -4.51 -3.07
C ARG A 94 9.47 -5.03 -1.65
N VAL A 95 8.38 -4.65 -1.02
CA VAL A 95 7.95 -5.21 0.25
C VAL A 95 7.10 -6.44 0.00
N LEU A 96 7.49 -7.55 0.60
CA LEU A 96 6.80 -8.84 0.51
C LEU A 96 5.87 -9.07 1.70
N GLN A 97 6.20 -8.51 2.86
CA GLN A 97 5.39 -8.65 4.06
C GLN A 97 5.43 -7.36 4.89
N LEU A 98 4.28 -7.01 5.45
CA LEU A 98 4.13 -5.99 6.48
C LEU A 98 3.53 -6.63 7.73
N VAL A 99 3.98 -6.19 8.90
CA VAL A 99 3.45 -6.64 10.20
C VAL A 99 3.22 -5.40 11.08
N PRO A 100 2.01 -5.22 11.64
CA PRO A 100 1.76 -4.14 12.57
C PRO A 100 2.48 -4.45 13.88
N LEU A 101 3.06 -3.44 14.50
CA LEU A 101 3.56 -3.55 15.87
C LEU A 101 2.45 -3.19 16.85
N GLY A 102 2.69 -3.40 18.15
CA GLY A 102 1.71 -3.02 19.19
C GLY A 102 1.35 -1.53 19.16
N PRO A 103 0.33 -1.11 19.92
CA PRO A 103 -0.16 0.28 19.91
C PRO A 103 0.99 1.29 20.12
N GLY A 104 1.08 2.30 19.25
CA GLY A 104 2.12 3.32 19.31
C GLY A 104 3.49 2.92 18.73
N ALA A 105 3.69 1.65 18.34
CA ALA A 105 5.00 1.15 17.93
C ALA A 105 5.25 1.18 16.41
N GLY A 106 4.20 1.38 15.61
CA GLY A 106 4.25 1.45 14.14
C GLY A 106 4.16 0.09 13.47
N PHE A 107 5.06 -0.20 12.53
CA PHE A 107 5.03 -1.44 11.74
C PHE A 107 6.44 -1.85 11.26
N MET A 108 6.58 -3.11 10.87
CA MET A 108 7.78 -3.65 10.23
C MET A 108 7.47 -4.20 8.85
N GLY A 109 8.49 -4.27 8.01
CA GLY A 109 8.37 -4.92 6.71
C GLY A 109 9.65 -5.60 6.27
N THR A 110 9.49 -6.61 5.42
CA THR A 110 10.58 -7.35 4.79
C THR A 110 10.39 -7.43 3.28
N GLY A 111 11.49 -7.55 2.55
CA GLY A 111 11.47 -7.63 1.11
C GLY A 111 12.86 -7.62 0.49
N TRP A 112 12.98 -6.97 -0.66
CA TRP A 112 14.25 -6.83 -1.36
C TRP A 112 14.38 -5.47 -2.03
N THR A 113 15.62 -5.08 -2.29
CA THR A 113 16.00 -3.94 -3.12
C THR A 113 16.85 -4.43 -4.30
N SER A 114 16.95 -3.65 -5.37
CA SER A 114 17.89 -3.89 -6.46
C SER A 114 18.54 -2.60 -6.91
N THR A 115 19.82 -2.67 -7.22
CA THR A 115 20.61 -1.58 -7.81
C THR A 115 21.29 -2.09 -9.09
N ASP A 116 22.03 -1.23 -9.77
CA ASP A 116 22.86 -1.61 -10.91
C ASP A 116 23.91 -2.68 -10.59
N THR A 117 24.21 -2.91 -9.30
CA THR A 117 25.24 -3.83 -8.83
C THR A 117 24.70 -5.13 -8.23
N GLY A 118 23.38 -5.26 -8.05
CA GLY A 118 22.76 -6.50 -7.59
C GLY A 118 21.52 -6.33 -6.73
N TYR A 119 21.15 -7.41 -6.03
CA TYR A 119 19.99 -7.45 -5.13
C TYR A 119 20.41 -7.37 -3.66
N GLY A 120 19.63 -6.64 -2.87
CA GLY A 120 19.74 -6.54 -1.42
C GLY A 120 18.51 -7.11 -0.71
N THR A 121 18.68 -7.50 0.55
CA THR A 121 17.55 -7.80 1.44
C THR A 121 17.05 -6.50 2.07
N LEU A 122 15.74 -6.29 2.06
CA LEU A 122 15.08 -5.18 2.75
C LEU A 122 14.47 -5.67 4.06
N LEU A 123 14.86 -5.05 5.17
CA LEU A 123 14.20 -5.17 6.46
C LEU A 123 14.11 -3.77 7.05
N PHE A 124 12.92 -3.34 7.45
CA PHE A 124 12.73 -2.03 8.05
C PHE A 124 11.69 -2.07 9.17
N ARG A 125 11.76 -1.04 10.02
CA ARG A 125 10.75 -0.65 10.98
C ARG A 125 10.40 0.81 10.72
N ARG A 126 9.13 1.18 10.85
CA ARG A 126 8.65 2.57 10.83
C ARG A 126 7.75 2.86 12.01
N ASP A 127 7.73 4.12 12.43
CA ASP A 127 6.74 4.61 13.38
C ASP A 127 5.34 4.77 12.75
N GLU A 128 4.35 5.24 13.51
CA GLU A 128 2.97 5.43 13.02
C GLU A 128 2.84 6.56 11.97
N GLN A 129 3.84 7.42 11.89
CA GLN A 129 3.97 8.53 10.94
C GLN A 129 4.77 8.14 9.69
N GLY A 130 5.28 6.90 9.65
CA GLY A 130 6.01 6.34 8.53
C GLY A 130 7.50 6.75 8.47
N ASN A 131 8.09 7.19 9.59
CA ASN A 131 9.52 7.56 9.67
C ASN A 131 10.39 6.37 10.10
#